data_AF-G8TDC4-F1
#
_entry.id   AF-G8TDC4-F1
#
_cell.length_a   1.000
_cell.length_b   1.000
_cell.length_c   1.000
_cell.angle_alpha   90.00
_cell.angle_beta   90.00
_cell.angle_gamma   90.00
#
_symmetry.space_group_name_H-M   'P 1'
#
loop_
_entity.id
_entity.type
_entity.pdbx_description
1 polymer ?
#
loop_
_entity_poly.entity_id
_entity_poly.type
_entity_poly.pdbx_seq_one_letter_code
_entity_poly.pdbx_strand_id
1 'polypeptide(L)'
;MKSRLCTCLLLFSFALFLAFAACSKANRSGTDAETNTDPLVDSPLSGSTTPTLPTNPNLCPNAPSYGDSIIYLQPVNGQYTVNPVNNTGITGTYLSWPEGLSINKNTGVINVSKSETGVRYLVGFVKDGTKDTCISQLILGGITYMDSIYVMEKNDTLAKPVFNANPNAAPACDPSDDTDYPGNNGNGNNKCSFDDDAPGSKANDQKLRVRTLNGYINLKKSLNDGLFGPNVKNGDSKTIKILYALNDNSKKAQQQISVKVIYYDKVSSIPFSLSNEVATKRLTMMDYHIVNGKPRPPLLIIAGLAK
;
A
#
# COMPACT_ATOMS: atom_id res chain seq x y z
N MET A 1 64.65 -54.54 3.96
CA MET A 1 64.23 -53.96 5.26
C MET A 1 62.73 -54.22 5.40
N LYS A 2 62.25 -54.99 6.39
CA LYS A 2 61.81 -54.54 7.74
C LYS A 2 60.78 -53.39 7.66
N SER A 3 59.57 -53.47 8.23
CA SER A 3 58.85 -54.56 8.93
C SER A 3 57.33 -54.31 8.91
N ARG A 4 56.51 -55.36 9.13
CA ARG A 4 55.06 -55.26 9.43
C ARG A 4 54.81 -54.91 10.91
N LEU A 5 53.59 -54.45 11.24
CA LEU A 5 52.66 -54.86 12.33
C LEU A 5 51.43 -53.90 12.25
N CYS A 6 50.12 -54.24 12.31
CA CYS A 6 49.31 -55.37 12.80
C CYS A 6 48.79 -55.24 14.26
N THR A 7 47.50 -55.57 14.48
CA THR A 7 46.78 -55.82 15.78
C THR A 7 46.67 -54.64 16.78
N CYS A 8 45.70 -54.53 17.72
CA CYS A 8 44.33 -55.05 17.94
C CYS A 8 43.67 -54.12 19.01
N LEU A 9 42.38 -53.72 18.93
CA LEU A 9 41.18 -54.39 19.48
C LEU A 9 41.07 -54.41 21.03
N LEU A 10 40.07 -53.69 21.59
CA LEU A 10 39.31 -53.88 22.86
C LEU A 10 38.32 -52.66 22.98
N LEU A 11 36.98 -52.72 22.99
CA LEU A 11 35.94 -53.44 23.78
C LEU A 11 35.65 -52.90 25.20
N PHE A 12 34.36 -52.99 25.59
CA PHE A 12 33.62 -52.46 26.77
C PHE A 12 32.92 -51.10 26.55
N SER A 13 31.60 -51.01 26.28
CA SER A 13 30.39 -51.54 26.98
C SER A 13 30.02 -50.80 28.27
N PHE A 14 28.95 -50.01 28.21
CA PHE A 14 27.93 -49.99 29.26
C PHE A 14 26.54 -49.72 28.69
N ALA A 15 25.54 -50.39 29.23
CA ALA A 15 24.13 -50.34 28.82
C ALA A 15 23.23 -49.97 30.02
N LEU A 16 21.92 -50.22 29.90
CA LEU A 16 20.82 -49.99 30.86
C LEU A 16 20.25 -48.55 30.85
N PHE A 17 18.97 -48.33 30.49
CA PHE A 17 17.70 -48.65 31.23
C PHE A 17 17.55 -47.71 32.46
N LEU A 18 16.40 -47.14 32.91
CA LEU A 18 14.93 -47.24 32.74
C LEU A 18 14.34 -45.83 33.06
N ALA A 19 13.05 -45.44 32.97
CA ALA A 19 11.77 -46.10 32.64
C ALA A 19 10.70 -45.08 32.13
N PHE A 20 9.61 -45.65 31.63
CA PHE A 20 8.25 -45.13 31.43
C PHE A 20 7.69 -44.02 32.35
N ALA A 21 6.93 -43.12 31.75
CA ALA A 21 5.67 -42.62 32.32
C ALA A 21 4.61 -42.49 31.21
N ALA A 22 3.79 -43.53 31.03
CA ALA A 22 2.62 -43.51 30.14
C ALA A 22 1.39 -44.02 30.89
N CYS A 23 0.43 -43.13 31.13
CA CYS A 23 -0.95 -43.38 31.54
C CYS A 23 -1.80 -42.35 30.77
N SER A 24 -2.73 -42.74 29.89
CA SER A 24 -4.10 -43.22 30.16
C SER A 24 -5.00 -42.13 30.79
N LYS A 25 -6.29 -41.98 30.44
CA LYS A 25 -7.21 -42.82 29.66
C LYS A 25 -8.38 -41.97 29.08
N ALA A 26 -9.24 -42.61 28.29
CA ALA A 26 -10.31 -42.01 27.48
C ALA A 26 -11.49 -41.34 28.23
N ASN A 27 -12.17 -40.45 27.49
CA ASN A 27 -13.59 -40.02 27.53
C ASN A 27 -14.50 -40.47 28.68
N ARG A 28 -15.23 -39.50 29.25
CA ARG A 28 -16.64 -39.69 29.62
C ARG A 28 -17.48 -38.42 29.40
N SER A 29 -18.76 -38.66 29.17
CA SER A 29 -19.80 -37.68 28.78
C SER A 29 -20.47 -37.00 29.98
N GLY A 30 -21.17 -35.89 29.72
CA GLY A 30 -21.87 -35.01 30.65
C GLY A 30 -21.68 -33.57 30.12
N THR A 31 -22.48 -33.08 29.18
CA THR A 31 -23.91 -32.75 29.30
C THR A 31 -24.17 -31.77 30.43
N ASP A 32 -23.93 -30.50 30.14
CA ASP A 32 -24.79 -29.41 30.59
C ASP A 32 -25.04 -28.48 29.40
N ALA A 33 -26.28 -28.02 29.28
CA ALA A 33 -26.72 -27.18 28.18
C ALA A 33 -26.67 -25.72 28.59
N GLU A 34 -25.96 -24.88 27.84
CA GLU A 34 -26.19 -23.44 27.86
C GLU A 34 -26.35 -22.90 26.45
N THR A 35 -27.60 -22.58 26.13
CA THR A 35 -28.05 -22.10 24.83
C THR A 35 -27.70 -20.63 24.66
N ASN A 36 -26.45 -20.34 24.30
CA ASN A 36 -26.11 -19.03 23.75
C ASN A 36 -26.49 -18.99 22.26
N THR A 37 -27.76 -18.69 22.00
CA THR A 37 -28.15 -18.08 20.73
C THR A 37 -27.47 -16.71 20.64
N ASP A 38 -26.46 -16.62 19.78
CA ASP A 38 -25.87 -15.34 19.37
C ASP A 38 -26.44 -14.98 17.99
N PRO A 39 -27.55 -14.21 17.91
CA PRO A 39 -28.10 -13.77 16.65
C PRO A 39 -27.33 -12.54 16.18
N LEU A 40 -26.39 -12.71 15.24
CA LEU A 40 -25.97 -11.68 14.27
C LEU A 40 -25.00 -12.27 13.22
N VAL A 41 -25.46 -13.28 12.48
CA VAL A 41 -24.95 -13.58 11.14
C VAL A 41 -25.94 -13.03 10.11
N ASP A 42 -25.40 -12.50 9.01
CA ASP A 42 -26.07 -11.90 7.86
C ASP A 42 -26.90 -10.62 8.09
N SER A 43 -26.26 -9.50 7.75
CA SER A 43 -26.81 -8.66 6.68
C SER A 43 -25.65 -8.08 5.86
N PRO A 44 -25.49 -8.46 4.58
CA PRO A 44 -24.62 -7.70 3.68
C PRO A 44 -25.21 -6.31 3.51
N LEU A 45 -24.40 -5.27 3.69
CA LEU A 45 -24.83 -3.88 3.53
C LEU A 45 -25.01 -3.55 2.03
N SER A 46 -26.08 -4.08 1.43
CA SER A 46 -26.57 -3.72 0.09
C SER A 46 -27.18 -2.32 0.11
N GLY A 47 -26.34 -1.33 0.43
CA GLY A 47 -26.65 0.08 0.47
C GLY A 47 -25.61 0.85 -0.32
N SER A 48 -25.88 1.08 -1.61
CA SER A 48 -25.13 2.04 -2.44
C SER A 48 -25.51 3.49 -2.08
N THR A 49 -25.50 3.80 -0.79
CA THR A 49 -25.55 5.16 -0.26
C THR A 49 -24.12 5.59 -0.02
N THR A 50 -23.58 6.29 -1.00
CA THR A 50 -22.35 7.06 -0.83
C THR A 50 -22.51 7.95 0.41
N PRO A 51 -21.53 7.99 1.34
CA PRO A 51 -21.52 8.99 2.40
C PRO A 51 -21.31 10.35 1.73
N THR A 52 -22.40 11.03 1.39
CA THR A 52 -22.36 12.44 0.97
C THR A 52 -21.85 13.22 2.16
N LEU A 53 -20.57 13.58 2.14
CA LEU A 53 -19.96 14.49 3.10
C LEU A 53 -20.88 15.70 3.27
N PRO A 54 -21.34 16.03 4.49
CA PRO A 54 -22.20 17.18 4.70
C PRO A 54 -21.40 18.45 4.36
N THR A 55 -21.65 19.02 3.19
CA THR A 55 -21.01 20.24 2.69
C THR A 55 -21.48 21.50 3.42
N ASN A 56 -22.43 21.37 4.35
CA ASN A 56 -22.89 22.44 5.21
C ASN A 56 -22.09 22.42 6.54
N PRO A 57 -21.16 23.37 6.77
CA PRO A 57 -20.36 23.41 8.01
C PRO A 57 -21.23 23.63 9.26
N ASN A 58 -22.44 24.17 9.12
CA ASN A 58 -23.38 24.33 10.24
C ASN A 58 -23.96 22.99 10.73
N LEU A 59 -23.86 21.91 9.96
CA LEU A 59 -24.36 20.59 10.36
C LEU A 59 -23.36 19.84 11.27
N CYS A 60 -22.07 20.20 11.23
CA CYS A 60 -21.05 19.54 12.06
C CYS A 60 -19.91 20.50 12.45
N PRO A 61 -20.14 21.39 13.44
CA PRO A 61 -19.18 22.43 13.82
C PRO A 61 -17.84 21.89 14.37
N ASN A 62 -17.80 20.63 14.81
CA ASN A 62 -16.60 19.99 15.34
C ASN A 62 -15.87 19.10 14.31
N ALA A 63 -16.20 19.19 13.02
CA ALA A 63 -15.49 18.43 11.97
C ALA A 63 -14.00 18.85 11.95
N PRO A 64 -13.03 17.91 12.02
CA PRO A 64 -11.61 18.26 12.09
C PRO A 64 -11.15 19.14 10.94
N SER A 65 -10.56 20.29 11.24
CA SER A 65 -9.92 21.16 10.25
C SER A 65 -8.42 21.22 10.53
N TYR A 66 -7.61 21.18 9.47
CA TYR A 66 -6.15 21.33 9.54
C TYR A 66 -5.68 22.60 8.80
N GLY A 67 -6.58 23.56 8.59
CA GLY A 67 -6.36 24.75 7.77
C GLY A 67 -6.54 24.46 6.28
N ASP A 68 -5.75 23.51 5.75
CA ASP A 68 -5.76 23.12 4.34
C ASP A 68 -6.42 21.76 4.09
N SER A 69 -7.07 21.62 2.92
CA SER A 69 -7.62 20.33 2.45
C SER A 69 -6.55 19.39 1.87
N ILE A 70 -5.34 19.90 1.58
CA ILE A 70 -4.19 19.12 1.11
C ILE A 70 -2.96 19.49 1.94
N ILE A 71 -2.43 18.53 2.70
CA ILE A 71 -1.22 18.69 3.51
C ILE A 71 -0.05 18.02 2.80
N TYR A 72 1.04 18.76 2.62
CA TYR A 72 2.23 18.30 1.91
C TYR A 72 3.36 18.02 2.90
N LEU A 73 4.00 16.85 2.79
CA LEU A 73 5.18 16.51 3.58
C LEU A 73 6.26 17.59 3.41
N GLN A 74 6.81 18.11 4.50
CA GLN A 74 7.86 19.14 4.45
C GLN A 74 9.26 18.54 4.63
N PRO A 75 10.31 19.12 4.03
CA PRO A 75 11.69 18.66 4.18
C PRO A 75 12.24 19.13 5.55
N VAL A 76 11.92 18.39 6.61
CA VAL A 76 12.32 18.69 7.98
C VAL A 76 13.29 17.64 8.53
N ASN A 77 14.20 18.08 9.40
CA ASN A 77 15.04 17.17 10.17
C ASN A 77 14.21 16.50 11.27
N GLY A 78 13.67 15.31 11.00
CA GLY A 78 12.93 14.51 11.97
C GLY A 78 11.52 14.13 11.50
N GLN A 79 10.49 14.65 12.17
CA GLN A 79 9.09 14.28 11.94
C GLN A 79 8.26 15.53 11.68
N TYR A 80 7.54 15.55 10.56
CA TYR A 80 6.58 16.61 10.25
C TYR A 80 5.21 16.25 10.81
N THR A 81 4.71 17.07 11.74
CA THR A 81 3.39 16.94 12.35
C THR A 81 2.54 18.18 12.10
N VAL A 82 1.22 17.98 12.11
CA VAL A 82 0.20 19.02 11.93
C VAL A 82 -0.89 18.82 12.96
N ASN A 83 -1.29 19.92 13.60
CA ASN A 83 -2.36 19.96 14.61
C ASN A 83 -3.68 20.34 13.91
N PRO A 84 -4.85 19.91 14.42
CA PRO A 84 -6.10 20.51 14.03
C PRO A 84 -6.14 21.98 14.47
N VAL A 85 -6.76 22.85 13.67
CA VAL A 85 -6.91 24.30 13.95
C VAL A 85 -8.20 24.62 14.72
N ASN A 86 -9.09 23.63 14.88
CA ASN A 86 -10.31 23.71 15.67
C ASN A 86 -10.33 22.64 16.79
N ASN A 87 -11.46 22.53 17.49
CA ASN A 87 -11.67 21.62 18.63
C ASN A 87 -10.68 21.82 19.80
N THR A 88 -10.03 22.99 19.88
CA THR A 88 -9.13 23.35 20.97
C THR A 88 -9.89 23.46 22.30
N GLY A 89 -9.43 22.74 23.32
CA GLY A 89 -10.11 22.67 24.62
C GLY A 89 -11.40 21.82 24.64
N ILE A 90 -11.73 21.13 23.54
CA ILE A 90 -12.86 20.19 23.48
C ILE A 90 -12.31 18.76 23.54
N THR A 91 -12.83 17.95 24.47
CA THR A 91 -12.44 16.54 24.59
C THR A 91 -13.30 15.64 23.68
N GLY A 92 -12.69 14.57 23.18
CA GLY A 92 -13.29 13.66 22.21
C GLY A 92 -12.27 12.74 21.57
N THR A 93 -12.72 11.89 20.66
CA THR A 93 -11.91 10.91 19.93
C THR A 93 -11.82 11.23 18.46
N TYR A 94 -10.60 11.33 17.94
CA TYR A 94 -10.28 11.43 16.52
C TYR A 94 -10.18 10.04 15.87
N LEU A 95 -10.71 9.95 14.65
CA LEU A 95 -10.80 8.75 13.83
C LEU A 95 -10.32 9.05 12.40
N SER A 96 -9.89 8.05 11.65
CA SER A 96 -9.45 8.23 10.26
C SER A 96 -9.68 7.00 9.40
N TRP A 97 -10.06 7.21 8.14
CA TRP A 97 -10.27 6.16 7.14
C TRP A 97 -9.80 6.66 5.75
N PRO A 98 -9.06 5.89 4.93
CA PRO A 98 -8.53 4.55 5.21
C PRO A 98 -7.53 4.54 6.37
N GLU A 99 -7.00 3.37 6.73
CA GLU A 99 -5.85 3.31 7.65
C GLU A 99 -4.60 3.96 7.01
N GLY A 100 -3.47 3.98 7.73
CA GLY A 100 -2.24 4.58 7.20
C GLY A 100 -2.17 6.11 7.31
N LEU A 101 -3.19 6.78 7.83
CA LEU A 101 -3.04 8.10 8.44
C LEU A 101 -2.55 7.93 9.88
N SER A 102 -1.36 8.42 10.20
CA SER A 102 -0.80 8.38 11.55
C SER A 102 -1.36 9.53 12.39
N ILE A 103 -2.60 9.38 12.86
CA ILE A 103 -3.30 10.36 13.71
C ILE A 103 -3.30 9.94 15.20
N ASN A 104 -3.04 10.90 16.09
CA ASN A 104 -3.24 10.72 17.52
C ASN A 104 -4.74 10.82 17.85
N LYS A 105 -5.34 9.73 18.36
CA LYS A 105 -6.77 9.65 18.66
C LYS A 105 -7.28 10.65 19.69
N ASN A 106 -6.42 11.19 20.56
CA ASN A 106 -6.84 12.09 21.64
C ASN A 106 -6.63 13.57 21.29
N THR A 107 -5.62 13.88 20.46
CA THR A 107 -5.23 15.26 20.13
C THR A 107 -5.49 15.66 18.68
N GLY A 108 -5.83 14.70 17.81
CA GLY A 108 -6.00 14.92 16.38
C GLY A 108 -4.70 15.21 15.63
N VAL A 109 -3.54 15.19 16.31
CA VAL A 109 -2.24 15.48 15.68
C VAL A 109 -1.91 14.40 14.66
N ILE A 110 -1.71 14.79 13.41
CA ILE A 110 -1.28 13.92 12.32
C ILE A 110 0.24 13.99 12.21
N ASN A 111 0.90 12.83 12.14
CA ASN A 111 2.30 12.70 11.75
C ASN A 111 2.37 12.33 10.26
N VAL A 112 2.61 13.34 9.42
CA VAL A 112 2.67 13.20 7.96
C VAL A 112 3.87 12.33 7.56
N SER A 113 5.00 12.43 8.27
CA SER A 113 6.20 11.61 8.04
C SER A 113 6.01 10.11 8.32
N LYS A 114 4.92 9.71 9.00
CA LYS A 114 4.54 8.31 9.25
C LYS A 114 3.25 7.90 8.54
N SER A 115 2.72 8.74 7.66
CA SER A 115 1.47 8.49 6.95
C SER A 115 1.71 8.14 5.47
N GLU A 116 0.80 7.39 4.87
CA GLU A 116 0.86 7.09 3.43
C GLU A 116 0.47 8.37 2.63
N THR A 117 1.30 8.77 1.68
CA THR A 117 1.12 10.00 0.88
C THR A 117 0.47 9.70 -0.48
N GLY A 118 -0.08 10.72 -1.15
CA GLY A 118 -0.87 10.55 -2.37
C GLY A 118 -2.28 9.98 -2.14
N VAL A 119 -2.74 9.95 -0.88
CA VAL A 119 -3.99 9.31 -0.42
C VAL A 119 -4.98 10.36 0.11
N ARG A 120 -6.27 10.07 -0.11
CA ARG A 120 -7.42 10.82 0.42
C ARG A 120 -7.99 10.10 1.64
N TYR A 121 -8.23 10.85 2.70
CA TYR A 121 -8.71 10.40 4.00
C TYR A 121 -10.00 11.13 4.39
N LEU A 122 -10.87 10.43 5.12
CA LEU A 122 -11.83 11.02 6.05
C LEU A 122 -11.13 11.16 7.40
N VAL A 123 -11.30 12.31 8.06
CA VAL A 123 -10.93 12.48 9.47
C VAL A 123 -12.22 12.76 10.25
N GLY A 124 -12.52 11.88 11.20
CA GLY A 124 -13.68 11.99 12.08
C GLY A 124 -13.31 12.54 13.45
N PHE A 125 -14.23 13.23 14.11
CA PHE A 125 -14.17 13.55 15.53
C PHE A 125 -15.51 13.26 16.20
N VAL A 126 -15.47 12.49 17.29
CA VAL A 126 -16.59 12.20 18.17
C VAL A 126 -16.37 12.98 19.45
N LYS A 127 -17.24 13.93 19.77
CA LYS A 127 -17.15 14.73 21.01
C LYS A 127 -17.54 13.86 22.21
N ASP A 128 -16.85 14.03 23.33
CA ASP A 128 -17.23 13.32 24.56
C ASP A 128 -18.68 13.64 24.98
N GLY A 129 -19.38 12.59 25.45
CA GLY A 129 -20.80 12.68 25.80
C GLY A 129 -21.77 12.65 24.61
N THR A 130 -21.29 12.60 23.36
CA THR A 130 -22.14 12.43 22.16
C THR A 130 -21.84 11.11 21.44
N LYS A 131 -22.69 10.76 20.47
CA LYS A 131 -22.43 9.66 19.50
C LYS A 131 -22.21 10.19 18.07
N ASP A 132 -22.33 11.50 17.88
CA ASP A 132 -22.24 12.15 16.58
C ASP A 132 -20.78 12.20 16.13
N THR A 133 -20.52 11.71 14.92
CA THR A 133 -19.20 11.77 14.31
C THR A 133 -19.17 12.89 13.28
N CYS A 134 -18.45 13.96 13.56
CA CYS A 134 -18.21 15.01 12.57
C CYS A 134 -17.02 14.66 11.69
N ILE A 135 -17.25 14.61 10.38
CA ILE A 135 -16.28 14.13 9.40
C ILE A 135 -15.88 15.27 8.46
N SER A 136 -14.57 15.40 8.24
CA SER A 136 -13.99 16.19 7.16
C SER A 136 -13.19 15.29 6.21
N GLN A 137 -12.82 15.84 5.06
CA GLN A 137 -11.94 15.19 4.09
C GLN A 137 -10.57 15.88 4.07
N LEU A 138 -9.51 15.08 4.09
CA LEU A 138 -8.12 15.52 4.04
C LEU A 138 -7.36 14.73 2.96
N ILE A 139 -6.47 15.38 2.21
CA ILE A 139 -5.53 14.71 1.31
C ILE A 139 -4.12 14.88 1.87
N LEU A 140 -3.33 13.81 1.91
CA LEU A 140 -1.89 13.94 2.04
C LEU A 140 -1.27 13.98 0.64
N GLY A 141 -0.66 15.11 0.29
CA GLY A 141 -0.06 15.35 -1.02
C GLY A 141 1.08 14.37 -1.31
N GLY A 142 1.25 14.01 -2.58
CA GLY A 142 2.14 12.95 -3.06
C GLY A 142 1.62 12.30 -4.34
N ILE A 143 2.15 11.13 -4.73
CA ILE A 143 1.67 10.34 -5.86
C ILE A 143 1.05 9.01 -5.47
N THR A 144 0.12 8.52 -6.29
CA THR A 144 -0.32 7.12 -6.35
C THR A 144 -0.34 6.65 -7.81
N TYR A 145 -0.71 5.39 -8.06
CA TYR A 145 -1.01 4.88 -9.40
C TYR A 145 -2.43 4.29 -9.42
N MET A 146 -3.06 4.30 -10.58
CA MET A 146 -4.37 3.71 -10.79
C MET A 146 -4.26 2.18 -10.90
N ASP A 147 -5.01 1.45 -10.07
CA ASP A 147 -5.26 0.02 -10.29
C ASP A 147 -5.73 -0.22 -11.73
N SER A 148 -5.01 -1.04 -12.48
CA SER A 148 -5.23 -1.21 -13.92
C SER A 148 -4.75 -2.55 -14.46
N ILE A 149 -5.45 -3.05 -15.48
CA ILE A 149 -4.99 -4.15 -16.34
C ILE A 149 -4.47 -3.52 -17.64
N TYR A 150 -3.16 -3.61 -17.84
CA TYR A 150 -2.42 -3.09 -18.99
C TYR A 150 -2.31 -4.17 -20.07
N VAL A 151 -2.99 -3.97 -21.19
CA VAL A 151 -3.09 -4.96 -22.27
C VAL A 151 -2.03 -4.67 -23.35
N MET A 152 -0.95 -5.44 -23.33
CA MET A 152 0.27 -5.19 -24.11
C MET A 152 0.02 -5.21 -25.63
N GLU A 153 -0.81 -6.15 -26.12
CA GLU A 153 -1.26 -6.21 -27.52
C GLU A 153 -2.05 -4.97 -28.00
N LYS A 154 -2.68 -4.22 -27.07
CA LYS A 154 -3.40 -2.96 -27.35
C LYS A 154 -2.52 -1.72 -27.22
N ASN A 155 -1.20 -1.92 -27.05
CA ASN A 155 -0.21 -0.88 -26.77
C ASN A 155 -0.45 -0.10 -25.46
N ASP A 156 -1.30 -0.61 -24.57
CA ASP A 156 -1.49 -0.06 -23.23
C ASP A 156 -0.33 -0.47 -22.32
N THR A 157 0.68 0.38 -22.24
CA THR A 157 2.03 0.02 -21.76
C THR A 157 2.59 0.94 -20.68
N LEU A 158 1.90 2.05 -20.38
CA LEU A 158 2.37 3.12 -19.50
C LEU A 158 1.45 3.30 -18.30
N ALA A 159 1.91 2.90 -17.11
CA ALA A 159 1.29 3.30 -15.87
C ALA A 159 1.69 4.76 -15.55
N LYS A 160 0.69 5.64 -15.42
CA LYS A 160 0.88 7.06 -15.14
C LYS A 160 0.61 7.33 -13.65
N PRO A 161 1.44 8.13 -12.96
CA PRO A 161 1.15 8.53 -11.60
C PRO A 161 -0.03 9.51 -11.56
N VAL A 162 -0.76 9.46 -10.45
CA VAL A 162 -1.86 10.33 -10.10
C VAL A 162 -1.43 11.17 -8.90
N PHE A 163 -1.47 12.49 -9.06
CA PHE A 163 -0.98 13.44 -8.06
C PHE A 163 -2.11 13.83 -7.09
N ASN A 164 -1.77 13.95 -5.81
CA ASN A 164 -2.63 14.49 -4.74
C ASN A 164 -4.04 13.88 -4.72
N ALA A 165 -4.13 12.55 -4.87
CA ALA A 165 -5.36 11.78 -4.94
C ALA A 165 -6.42 12.36 -5.94
N ASN A 166 -5.96 12.90 -7.06
CA ASN A 166 -6.81 13.48 -8.10
C ASN A 166 -6.42 12.96 -9.51
N PRO A 167 -7.15 11.97 -10.07
CA PRO A 167 -6.83 11.40 -11.39
C PRO A 167 -7.10 12.35 -12.56
N ASN A 168 -7.77 13.49 -12.31
CA ASN A 168 -8.06 14.54 -13.29
C ASN A 168 -7.15 15.77 -13.14
N ALA A 169 -6.18 15.73 -12.21
CA ALA A 169 -5.20 16.81 -12.06
C ALA A 169 -4.25 16.87 -13.26
N ALA A 170 -3.83 18.08 -13.62
CA ALA A 170 -2.70 18.27 -14.53
C ALA A 170 -1.43 17.64 -13.91
N PRO A 171 -0.53 17.04 -14.72
CA PRO A 171 0.74 16.52 -14.21
C PRO A 171 1.56 17.60 -13.52
N ALA A 172 2.07 17.32 -12.31
CA ALA A 172 2.97 18.23 -11.61
C ALA A 172 4.39 18.27 -12.22
N CYS A 173 4.73 17.22 -12.96
CA CYS A 173 6.05 17.01 -13.56
C CYS A 173 6.08 17.39 -15.04
N ASP A 174 7.29 17.56 -15.59
CA ASP A 174 7.46 17.85 -17.02
C ASP A 174 7.17 16.64 -17.92
N PRO A 175 6.88 16.85 -19.22
CA PRO A 175 6.82 15.78 -20.19
C PRO A 175 8.12 14.96 -20.22
N SER A 176 8.02 13.65 -20.49
CA SER A 176 9.19 12.83 -20.77
C SER A 176 8.92 11.72 -21.80
N ASP A 177 9.99 11.29 -22.45
CA ASP A 177 10.01 10.24 -23.47
C ASP A 177 10.58 8.92 -22.92
N ASP A 178 10.85 7.93 -23.77
CA ASP A 178 11.34 6.62 -23.33
C ASP A 178 12.87 6.53 -23.16
N THR A 179 13.55 7.67 -22.95
CA THR A 179 15.02 7.73 -22.76
C THR A 179 15.44 8.08 -21.33
N ASP A 180 14.55 8.64 -20.50
CA ASP A 180 14.84 9.29 -19.21
C ASP A 180 15.04 8.35 -18.00
N TYR A 181 15.74 7.23 -18.21
CA TYR A 181 16.05 6.24 -17.18
C TYR A 181 17.39 6.52 -16.46
N PRO A 182 17.59 6.03 -15.23
CA PRO A 182 18.88 6.10 -14.54
C PRO A 182 19.96 5.41 -15.38
N GLY A 183 21.02 6.15 -15.71
CA GLY A 183 22.10 5.71 -16.62
C GLY A 183 22.10 6.38 -18.00
N ASN A 184 20.98 6.96 -18.45
CA ASN A 184 20.85 7.71 -19.71
C ASN A 184 20.73 9.24 -19.48
N ASN A 185 21.43 9.77 -18.47
CA ASN A 185 21.31 11.15 -17.94
C ASN A 185 20.01 11.45 -17.14
N GLY A 186 19.17 10.46 -16.87
CA GLY A 186 17.97 10.63 -16.03
C GLY A 186 18.28 10.72 -14.52
N ASN A 187 18.35 11.95 -13.99
CA ASN A 187 18.47 12.25 -12.55
C ASN A 187 17.26 13.08 -12.04
N GLY A 188 16.11 12.95 -12.70
CA GLY A 188 15.00 13.89 -12.51
C GLY A 188 15.35 15.31 -13.00
N ASN A 189 14.57 16.30 -12.57
CA ASN A 189 14.78 17.71 -12.89
C ASN A 189 14.38 18.66 -11.73
N ASN A 190 14.20 19.94 -12.02
CA ASN A 190 13.80 20.94 -11.01
C ASN A 190 12.34 20.78 -10.52
N LYS A 191 11.46 20.12 -11.27
CA LYS A 191 10.07 19.84 -10.87
C LYS A 191 9.92 18.52 -10.12
N CYS A 192 10.47 17.43 -10.65
CA CYS A 192 10.30 16.10 -10.07
C CYS A 192 11.59 15.28 -10.15
N SER A 193 11.81 14.42 -9.15
CA SER A 193 12.79 13.33 -9.21
C SER A 193 12.09 12.03 -8.88
N PHE A 194 12.33 11.00 -9.68
CA PHE A 194 11.84 9.64 -9.45
C PHE A 194 13.00 8.64 -9.53
N ASP A 195 12.86 7.60 -8.72
CA ASP A 195 13.81 6.50 -8.61
C ASP A 195 15.19 6.89 -8.08
N ASP A 196 15.21 7.86 -7.16
CA ASP A 196 16.43 8.43 -6.56
C ASP A 196 16.94 7.65 -5.32
N ASP A 197 16.67 6.35 -5.26
CA ASP A 197 17.10 5.48 -4.14
C ASP A 197 18.58 5.08 -4.25
N ALA A 198 19.13 4.46 -3.21
CA ALA A 198 20.49 3.95 -3.23
C ALA A 198 20.69 2.88 -4.35
N PRO A 199 21.88 2.78 -4.96
CA PRO A 199 22.16 1.74 -5.96
C PRO A 199 21.82 0.32 -5.46
N GLY A 200 21.18 -0.47 -6.32
CA GLY A 200 20.63 -1.78 -6.00
C GLY A 200 19.23 -1.73 -5.36
N SER A 201 18.82 -0.60 -4.77
CA SER A 201 17.49 -0.40 -4.20
C SER A 201 16.51 0.31 -5.15
N LYS A 202 17.02 0.95 -6.20
CA LYS A 202 16.21 1.61 -7.24
C LYS A 202 15.25 0.62 -7.91
N ALA A 203 14.07 1.10 -8.31
CA ALA A 203 13.09 0.38 -9.11
C ALA A 203 13.68 -0.06 -10.46
N ASN A 204 14.47 0.80 -11.12
CA ASN A 204 15.15 0.48 -12.38
C ASN A 204 16.22 -0.61 -12.23
N ASP A 205 16.91 -0.67 -11.09
CA ASP A 205 17.87 -1.75 -10.80
C ASP A 205 17.12 -3.10 -10.70
N GLN A 206 15.94 -3.08 -10.09
CA GLN A 206 14.97 -4.18 -10.00
C GLN A 206 14.18 -4.44 -11.31
N LYS A 207 14.54 -3.76 -12.40
CA LYS A 207 13.95 -3.82 -13.76
C LYS A 207 12.52 -3.28 -13.89
N LEU A 208 12.00 -2.57 -12.89
CA LEU A 208 10.81 -1.75 -13.05
C LEU A 208 11.19 -0.40 -13.64
N ARG A 209 10.81 -0.17 -14.90
CA ARG A 209 11.27 0.98 -15.70
C ARG A 209 10.44 2.22 -15.40
N VAL A 210 10.82 2.89 -14.32
CA VAL A 210 10.30 4.19 -13.91
C VAL A 210 11.09 5.30 -14.62
N ARG A 211 10.36 6.21 -15.28
CA ARG A 211 10.87 7.41 -15.92
C ARG A 211 11.22 8.49 -14.89
N THR A 212 12.46 8.96 -14.88
CA THR A 212 12.99 9.78 -13.77
C THR A 212 12.40 11.18 -13.73
N LEU A 213 11.90 11.72 -14.85
CA LEU A 213 11.36 13.07 -14.93
C LEU A 213 9.89 13.17 -14.48
N ASN A 214 9.10 12.11 -14.62
CA ASN A 214 7.65 12.17 -14.39
C ASN A 214 7.01 10.93 -13.74
N GLY A 215 7.78 9.90 -13.40
CA GLY A 215 7.29 8.71 -12.71
C GLY A 215 6.48 7.76 -13.59
N TYR A 216 6.40 7.96 -14.90
CA TYR A 216 5.72 7.01 -15.78
C TYR A 216 6.44 5.65 -15.72
N ILE A 217 5.69 4.56 -15.60
CA ILE A 217 6.25 3.21 -15.56
C ILE A 217 5.99 2.55 -16.90
N ASN A 218 7.04 2.26 -17.66
CA ASN A 218 6.95 1.51 -18.91
C ASN A 218 6.95 0.00 -18.61
N LEU A 219 5.76 -0.58 -18.56
CA LEU A 219 5.53 -1.98 -18.20
C LEU A 219 6.02 -2.94 -19.28
N LYS A 220 5.91 -2.57 -20.55
CA LYS A 220 6.44 -3.35 -21.69
C LYS A 220 7.97 -3.42 -21.65
N LYS A 221 8.64 -2.29 -21.41
CA LYS A 221 10.10 -2.25 -21.24
C LYS A 221 10.54 -2.98 -19.96
N SER A 222 9.77 -2.86 -18.87
CA SER A 222 10.04 -3.61 -17.64
C SER A 222 10.03 -5.12 -17.87
N LEU A 223 9.02 -5.61 -18.59
CA LEU A 223 8.92 -7.02 -18.96
C LEU A 223 10.10 -7.47 -19.85
N ASN A 224 10.39 -6.71 -20.92
CA ASN A 224 11.50 -7.00 -21.84
C ASN A 224 12.86 -7.03 -21.14
N ASP A 225 13.07 -6.13 -20.17
CA ASP A 225 14.30 -6.03 -19.38
C ASP A 225 14.33 -7.06 -18.21
N GLY A 226 13.37 -7.99 -18.16
CA GLY A 226 13.38 -9.15 -17.29
C GLY A 226 12.78 -8.94 -15.90
N LEU A 227 11.75 -8.09 -15.74
CA LEU A 227 11.10 -7.80 -14.45
C LEU A 227 10.79 -9.06 -13.62
N PHE A 228 10.34 -10.15 -14.22
CA PHE A 228 10.01 -11.40 -13.53
C PHE A 228 11.08 -12.50 -13.67
N GLY A 229 12.19 -12.22 -14.35
CA GLY A 229 13.19 -13.23 -14.72
C GLY A 229 12.78 -14.10 -15.91
N PRO A 230 13.54 -15.16 -16.23
CA PRO A 230 13.43 -15.89 -17.50
C PRO A 230 12.27 -16.89 -17.60
N ASN A 231 11.65 -17.27 -16.48
CA ASN A 231 10.64 -18.35 -16.42
C ASN A 231 9.31 -17.86 -15.85
N VAL A 232 8.81 -16.74 -16.37
CA VAL A 232 7.59 -16.08 -15.88
C VAL A 232 6.33 -16.92 -16.10
N LYS A 233 5.39 -16.86 -15.15
CA LYS A 233 4.12 -17.59 -15.14
C LYS A 233 2.95 -16.70 -14.74
N ASN A 234 1.74 -17.08 -15.14
CA ASN A 234 0.50 -16.44 -14.70
C ASN A 234 0.43 -16.34 -13.17
N GLY A 235 0.24 -15.12 -12.66
CA GLY A 235 0.19 -14.81 -11.22
C GLY A 235 1.53 -14.42 -10.59
N ASP A 236 2.66 -14.53 -11.31
CA ASP A 236 3.95 -14.02 -10.82
C ASP A 236 3.85 -12.52 -10.52
N SER A 237 4.41 -12.11 -9.38
CA SER A 237 4.29 -10.72 -8.94
C SER A 237 5.52 -10.21 -8.20
N LYS A 238 5.72 -8.89 -8.25
CA LYS A 238 6.73 -8.17 -7.48
C LYS A 238 6.12 -6.90 -6.87
N THR A 239 6.41 -6.66 -5.59
CA THR A 239 6.17 -5.36 -4.94
C THR A 239 7.47 -4.58 -4.94
N ILE A 240 7.48 -3.40 -5.54
CA ILE A 240 8.69 -2.59 -5.74
C ILE A 240 8.44 -1.18 -5.20
N LYS A 241 9.37 -0.70 -4.37
CA LYS A 241 9.40 0.67 -3.87
C LYS A 241 9.96 1.61 -4.96
N ILE A 242 9.35 2.78 -5.09
CA ILE A 242 9.80 3.90 -5.90
C ILE A 242 9.98 5.07 -4.93
N LEU A 243 11.22 5.56 -4.82
CA LEU A 243 11.53 6.80 -4.10
C LEU A 243 11.31 7.99 -5.03
N TYR A 244 10.73 9.09 -4.54
CA TYR A 244 10.45 10.27 -5.35
C TYR A 244 10.47 11.57 -4.54
N ALA A 245 10.57 12.70 -5.23
CA ALA A 245 10.45 14.04 -4.66
C ALA A 245 9.76 14.98 -5.66
N LEU A 246 8.78 15.76 -5.18
CA LEU A 246 8.02 16.72 -5.98
C LEU A 246 8.37 18.15 -5.54
N ASN A 247 8.54 19.07 -6.49
CA ASN A 247 8.69 20.50 -6.24
C ASN A 247 7.35 21.23 -6.31
N ASP A 248 6.34 20.65 -5.65
CA ASP A 248 5.10 21.33 -5.32
C ASP A 248 5.23 21.92 -3.89
N ASN A 249 4.12 22.07 -3.16
CA ASN A 249 4.14 22.53 -1.78
C ASN A 249 4.94 21.60 -0.82
N SER A 250 5.32 20.38 -1.25
CA SER A 250 6.24 19.50 -0.52
C SER A 250 7.71 19.93 -0.61
N LYS A 251 8.07 20.93 -1.45
CA LYS A 251 9.42 21.52 -1.54
C LYS A 251 10.54 20.48 -1.70
N LYS A 252 10.30 19.45 -2.51
CA LYS A 252 11.18 18.28 -2.71
C LYS A 252 11.46 17.46 -1.45
N ALA A 253 10.56 17.46 -0.46
CA ALA A 253 10.55 16.44 0.58
C ALA A 253 10.52 15.04 -0.05
N GLN A 254 11.45 14.18 0.39
CA GLN A 254 11.59 12.82 -0.09
C GLN A 254 10.38 11.98 0.38
N GLN A 255 9.75 11.31 -0.58
CA GLN A 255 8.57 10.48 -0.41
C GLN A 255 8.82 9.10 -1.05
N GLN A 256 7.96 8.13 -0.74
CA GLN A 256 8.03 6.79 -1.32
C GLN A 256 6.63 6.27 -1.63
N ILE A 257 6.55 5.40 -2.63
CA ILE A 257 5.38 4.56 -2.89
C ILE A 257 5.84 3.15 -3.22
N SER A 258 5.06 2.14 -2.85
CA SER A 258 5.24 0.78 -3.36
C SER A 258 4.14 0.46 -4.36
N VAL A 259 4.49 -0.14 -5.49
CA VAL A 259 3.54 -0.70 -6.48
C VAL A 259 3.69 -2.21 -6.54
N LYS A 260 2.59 -2.95 -6.77
CA LYS A 260 2.63 -4.39 -7.01
C LYS A 260 2.31 -4.67 -8.48
N VAL A 261 3.31 -5.16 -9.21
CA VAL A 261 3.17 -5.58 -10.61
C VAL A 261 2.86 -7.07 -10.64
N ILE A 262 1.90 -7.50 -11.45
CA ILE A 262 1.47 -8.90 -11.59
C ILE A 262 1.43 -9.27 -13.08
N TYR A 263 1.90 -10.47 -13.43
CA TYR A 263 1.96 -10.97 -14.81
C TYR A 263 0.84 -11.95 -15.13
N TYR A 264 0.27 -11.85 -16.33
CA TYR A 264 -0.52 -12.89 -16.99
C TYR A 264 -0.21 -12.94 -18.50
N ASP A 265 -0.23 -14.12 -19.12
CA ASP A 265 -0.01 -14.28 -20.57
C ASP A 265 -1.15 -13.69 -21.39
N LYS A 266 -2.39 -13.92 -20.92
CA LYS A 266 -3.65 -13.52 -21.57
C LYS A 266 -4.56 -12.83 -20.58
N VAL A 267 -5.40 -11.90 -21.07
CA VAL A 267 -6.41 -11.21 -20.24
C VAL A 267 -7.40 -12.22 -19.63
N SER A 268 -7.73 -13.29 -20.34
CA SER A 268 -8.59 -14.38 -19.86
C SER A 268 -7.95 -15.26 -18.78
N SER A 269 -6.64 -15.16 -18.55
CA SER A 269 -5.94 -15.87 -17.47
C SER A 269 -5.99 -15.13 -16.13
N ILE A 270 -6.47 -13.88 -16.11
CA ILE A 270 -6.65 -13.08 -14.90
C ILE A 270 -7.85 -13.64 -14.12
N PRO A 271 -7.72 -14.02 -12.84
CA PRO A 271 -8.84 -14.46 -12.03
C PRO A 271 -9.95 -13.40 -11.97
N PHE A 272 -11.20 -13.81 -12.12
CA PHE A 272 -12.35 -12.89 -12.13
C PHE A 272 -12.41 -11.98 -10.89
N SER A 273 -12.12 -12.55 -9.71
CA SER A 273 -12.04 -11.80 -8.45
C SER A 273 -11.03 -10.65 -8.50
N LEU A 274 -9.83 -10.90 -9.07
CA LEU A 274 -8.78 -9.89 -9.24
C LEU A 274 -9.16 -8.83 -10.27
N SER A 275 -9.78 -9.22 -11.39
CA SER A 275 -10.27 -8.24 -12.38
C SER A 275 -11.39 -7.35 -11.82
N ASN A 276 -12.30 -7.94 -11.03
CA ASN A 276 -13.38 -7.19 -10.39
C ASN A 276 -12.81 -6.26 -9.30
N GLU A 277 -11.84 -6.71 -8.50
CA GLU A 277 -11.17 -5.88 -7.50
C GLU A 277 -10.52 -4.63 -8.13
N VAL A 278 -9.77 -4.82 -9.23
CA VAL A 278 -9.15 -3.71 -9.98
C VAL A 278 -10.20 -2.76 -10.56
N ALA A 279 -11.27 -3.29 -11.16
CA ALA A 279 -12.35 -2.47 -11.72
C ALA A 279 -13.05 -1.64 -10.62
N THR A 280 -13.44 -2.26 -9.51
CA THR A 280 -14.06 -1.57 -8.37
C THR A 280 -13.14 -0.48 -7.81
N LYS A 281 -11.85 -0.79 -7.58
CA LYS A 281 -10.93 0.18 -6.97
C LYS A 281 -10.60 1.35 -7.89
N ARG A 282 -10.47 1.08 -9.20
CA ARG A 282 -10.36 2.13 -10.22
C ARG A 282 -11.57 3.06 -10.23
N LEU A 283 -12.79 2.53 -10.15
CA LEU A 283 -14.01 3.35 -10.03
C LEU A 283 -13.99 4.17 -8.74
N THR A 284 -13.73 3.57 -7.58
CA THR A 284 -13.66 4.33 -6.31
C THR A 284 -12.64 5.47 -6.35
N MET A 285 -11.51 5.28 -7.03
CA MET A 285 -10.48 6.31 -7.18
C MET A 285 -10.90 7.44 -8.14
N MET A 286 -11.70 7.14 -9.18
CA MET A 286 -12.26 8.15 -10.09
C MET A 286 -13.40 8.95 -9.43
N ASP A 287 -14.24 8.27 -8.65
CA ASP A 287 -15.38 8.88 -7.94
C ASP A 287 -14.98 9.55 -6.61
N TYR A 288 -13.67 9.62 -6.33
CA TYR A 288 -13.08 10.11 -5.08
C TYR A 288 -13.59 9.40 -3.80
N HIS A 289 -14.13 8.19 -3.95
CA HIS A 289 -14.59 7.36 -2.85
C HIS A 289 -13.41 6.80 -2.05
N ILE A 290 -13.66 6.68 -0.75
CA ILE A 290 -12.66 6.27 0.22
C ILE A 290 -12.79 4.77 0.48
N VAL A 291 -11.69 4.07 0.25
CA VAL A 291 -11.59 2.62 0.37
C VAL A 291 -11.48 2.24 1.85
N ASN A 292 -12.10 1.13 2.28
CA ASN A 292 -11.96 0.63 3.65
C ASN A 292 -10.66 -0.17 3.84
N GLY A 293 -10.10 -0.15 5.05
CA GLY A 293 -8.84 -0.82 5.42
C GLY A 293 -7.58 -0.03 5.05
N LYS A 294 -6.39 -0.67 5.13
CA LYS A 294 -5.12 -0.01 4.81
C LYS A 294 -4.95 0.24 3.30
N PRO A 295 -4.43 1.41 2.87
CA PRO A 295 -3.93 1.63 1.52
C PRO A 295 -2.86 0.58 1.20
N ARG A 296 -3.19 -0.30 0.26
CA ARG A 296 -2.27 -1.27 -0.33
C ARG A 296 -1.53 -0.63 -1.50
N PRO A 297 -0.38 -1.20 -1.90
CA PRO A 297 0.24 -0.89 -3.20
C PRO A 297 -0.77 -0.93 -4.36
N PRO A 298 -0.71 0.03 -5.30
CA PRO A 298 -1.46 -0.05 -6.56
C PRO A 298 -1.13 -1.34 -7.32
N LEU A 299 -2.13 -1.94 -7.97
CA LEU A 299 -1.99 -3.13 -8.79
C LEU A 299 -1.79 -2.76 -10.26
N LEU A 300 -0.62 -3.10 -10.78
CA LEU A 300 -0.27 -2.93 -12.19
C LEU A 300 -0.23 -4.32 -12.85
N ILE A 301 -1.35 -4.75 -13.40
CA ILE A 301 -1.47 -6.09 -14.01
C ILE A 301 -1.05 -6.01 -15.47
N ILE A 302 -0.01 -6.73 -15.86
CA ILE A 302 0.47 -6.88 -17.24
C ILE A 302 -0.22 -8.09 -17.85
N ALA A 303 -0.89 -7.91 -19.01
CA ALA A 303 -1.59 -8.99 -19.70
C ALA A 303 -1.58 -8.85 -21.24
N GLY A 304 -1.95 -9.91 -21.96
CA GLY A 304 -2.18 -9.87 -23.41
C GLY A 304 -0.88 -9.82 -24.21
N LEU A 305 -0.02 -10.81 -23.98
CA LEU A 305 1.25 -11.02 -24.68
C LEU A 305 1.17 -12.19 -25.67
N ALA A 306 0.37 -13.20 -25.34
CA ALA A 306 0.12 -14.36 -26.18
C ALA A 306 -1.16 -14.16 -27.00
N LYS A 307 -1.05 -14.28 -28.33
CA LYS A 307 -2.21 -14.43 -29.23
C LYS A 307 -2.93 -15.76 -28.95
#